data_AF-A0A8B4TRC3-F1
#
_entry.id   AF-A0A8B4TRC3-F1
#
_cell.length_a   1.000
_cell.length_b   1.000
_cell.length_c   1.000
_cell.angle_alpha   90.00
_cell.angle_beta   90.00
_cell.angle_gamma   90.00
#
_symmetry.space_group_name_H-M   'P 1'
#
loop_
_entity.id
_entity.type
_entity.pdbx_description
1 polymer ?
#
loop_
_entity_poly.entity_id
_entity_poly.type
_entity_poly.pdbx_seq_one_letter_code
_entity_poly.pdbx_strand_id
1 'polypeptide(L)'
;MVNMLSWLYDGRVKRRPLMNRLIQAYQQRWPLHEWLTEGIEEDRLDWLIAQVLQKGYYSRQFPVQITRPFAGKRGLSDGRLFREMKRFLDVTDHSRLIMLSDQFHWSLLVKIDEETLCFFDSNGRTTMPRKTFSLRTGVTRRQLFPDAIYFIEREF
;
A
#
# COMPACT_ATOMS: atom_id res chain seq x y z
N MET A 1 -4.90 -0.80 -3.76
CA MET A 1 -6.05 -1.59 -3.27
C MET A 1 -6.47 -2.78 -4.14
N VAL A 2 -6.81 -2.63 -5.43
CA VAL A 2 -7.26 -3.79 -6.25
C VAL A 2 -6.18 -4.86 -6.37
N ASN A 3 -4.95 -4.47 -6.75
CA ASN A 3 -3.82 -5.40 -6.83
C ASN A 3 -3.47 -5.98 -5.46
N MET A 4 -3.63 -5.20 -4.38
CA MET A 4 -3.37 -5.65 -3.01
C MET A 4 -4.31 -6.79 -2.62
N LEU A 5 -5.62 -6.65 -2.82
CA LEU A 5 -6.55 -7.75 -2.55
C LEU A 5 -6.35 -8.92 -3.52
N SER A 6 -5.99 -8.64 -4.77
CA SER A 6 -5.65 -9.68 -5.74
C SER A 6 -4.42 -10.50 -5.29
N TRP A 7 -3.44 -9.88 -4.65
CA TRP A 7 -2.26 -10.56 -4.10
C TRP A 7 -2.62 -11.38 -2.86
N LEU A 8 -3.28 -10.77 -1.87
CA LEU A 8 -3.60 -11.39 -0.58
C LEU A 8 -4.57 -12.59 -0.68
N TYR A 9 -5.27 -12.72 -1.80
CA TYR A 9 -6.28 -13.75 -2.03
C TYR A 9 -6.06 -14.51 -3.34
N ASP A 10 -4.83 -14.53 -3.87
CA ASP A 10 -4.47 -15.35 -5.04
C ASP A 10 -5.41 -15.16 -6.24
N GLY A 11 -5.82 -13.91 -6.49
CA GLY A 11 -6.72 -13.55 -7.60
C GLY A 11 -8.20 -13.90 -7.39
N ARG A 12 -8.60 -14.45 -6.23
CA ARG A 12 -10.01 -14.78 -5.93
C ARG A 12 -10.91 -13.55 -5.87
N VAL A 13 -10.34 -12.36 -5.62
CA VAL A 13 -11.11 -11.11 -5.63
C VAL A 13 -11.37 -10.64 -7.06
N LYS A 14 -12.65 -10.53 -7.41
CA LYS A 14 -13.06 -10.00 -8.72
C LYS A 14 -12.67 -8.53 -8.85
N ARG A 15 -11.73 -8.24 -9.75
CA ARG A 15 -11.13 -6.90 -9.96
C ARG A 15 -12.15 -5.82 -10.34
N ARG A 16 -13.01 -6.10 -11.32
CA ARG A 16 -13.98 -5.11 -11.84
C ARG A 16 -15.03 -4.70 -10.79
N PRO A 17 -15.70 -5.61 -10.07
CA PRO A 17 -16.58 -5.24 -8.95
C PRO A 17 -15.90 -4.42 -7.87
N LEU A 18 -14.65 -4.76 -7.50
CA LEU A 18 -13.90 -4.00 -6.49
C LEU A 18 -13.58 -2.59 -6.98
N MET A 19 -13.10 -2.47 -8.22
CA MET A 19 -12.83 -1.16 -8.82
C MET A 19 -14.09 -0.29 -8.86
N ASN A 20 -15.22 -0.84 -9.32
CA ASN A 20 -16.48 -0.11 -9.35
C ASN A 20 -16.92 0.35 -7.95
N ARG A 21 -16.74 -0.50 -6.93
CA ARG A 21 -17.09 -0.14 -5.55
C ARG A 21 -16.21 0.98 -5.01
N LEU A 22 -14.92 0.97 -5.32
CA LEU A 22 -13.98 2.02 -4.95
C LEU A 22 -14.34 3.35 -5.62
N ILE A 23 -14.63 3.33 -6.93
CA ILE A 23 -15.07 4.51 -7.70
C ILE A 23 -16.36 5.09 -7.12
N GLN A 24 -17.36 4.24 -6.87
CA GLN A 24 -18.63 4.65 -6.28
C GLN A 24 -18.45 5.28 -4.89
N ALA A 25 -17.63 4.68 -4.03
CA ALA A 25 -17.35 5.23 -2.72
C ALA A 25 -16.67 6.60 -2.86
N TYR A 26 -15.61 6.70 -3.66
CA TYR A 26 -14.87 7.95 -3.85
C TYR A 26 -15.77 9.09 -4.33
N GLN A 27 -16.64 8.82 -5.30
CA GLN A 27 -17.59 9.80 -5.85
C GLN A 27 -18.58 10.38 -4.84
N GLN A 28 -18.80 9.72 -3.71
CA GLN A 28 -19.66 10.25 -2.66
C GLN A 28 -19.03 11.45 -1.95
N ARG A 29 -17.71 11.65 -2.07
CA ARG A 29 -16.99 12.69 -1.32
C ARG A 29 -16.10 13.58 -2.18
N TRP A 30 -15.55 13.07 -3.29
CA TRP A 30 -14.65 13.82 -4.15
C TRP A 30 -14.97 13.64 -5.64
N PRO A 31 -14.71 14.65 -6.48
CA PRO A 31 -14.83 14.53 -7.92
C PRO A 31 -13.86 13.49 -8.51
N LEU A 32 -14.33 12.58 -9.36
CA LEU A 32 -13.45 11.57 -9.97
C LEU A 32 -12.30 12.14 -10.79
N HIS A 33 -12.48 13.31 -11.39
CA HIS A 33 -11.44 13.90 -12.22
C HIS A 33 -10.15 14.12 -11.40
N GLU A 34 -10.27 14.54 -10.14
CA GLU A 34 -9.12 14.69 -9.23
C GLU A 34 -8.37 13.36 -9.06
N TRP A 35 -9.08 12.22 -8.91
CA TRP A 35 -8.41 10.93 -8.85
C TRP A 35 -7.68 10.62 -10.16
N LEU A 36 -8.32 10.87 -11.30
CA LEU A 36 -7.75 10.57 -12.61
C LEU A 36 -6.53 11.44 -12.95
N THR A 37 -6.49 12.68 -12.47
CA THR A 37 -5.42 13.65 -12.80
C THR A 37 -4.32 13.72 -11.77
N GLU A 38 -4.67 13.64 -10.48
CA GLU A 38 -3.75 13.87 -9.36
C GLU A 38 -3.41 12.58 -8.60
N GLY A 39 -4.11 11.49 -8.89
CA GLY A 39 -3.99 10.26 -8.11
C GLY A 39 -4.79 10.35 -6.81
N ILE A 40 -4.37 9.61 -5.80
CA ILE A 40 -5.07 9.57 -4.52
C ILE A 40 -4.11 9.89 -3.39
N GLU A 41 -4.48 10.83 -2.52
CA GLU A 41 -3.73 11.16 -1.32
C GLU A 41 -4.06 10.18 -0.18
N GLU A 42 -3.21 10.16 0.84
CA GLU A 42 -3.31 9.24 1.99
C GLU A 42 -4.65 9.34 2.73
N ASP A 43 -5.15 10.55 3.00
CA ASP A 43 -6.41 10.78 3.71
C ASP A 43 -7.63 10.24 2.93
N ARG A 44 -7.61 10.38 1.61
CA ARG A 44 -8.62 9.85 0.70
C ARG A 44 -8.54 8.33 0.63
N LEU A 45 -7.32 7.79 0.62
CA LEU A 45 -7.07 6.34 0.63
C LEU A 45 -7.55 5.70 1.94
N ASP A 46 -7.28 6.32 3.08
CA ASP A 46 -7.77 5.92 4.40
C ASP A 46 -9.29 5.82 4.42
N TRP A 47 -9.96 6.83 3.87
CA TRP A 47 -11.41 6.82 3.79
C TRP A 47 -11.93 5.69 2.89
N LEU A 48 -11.30 5.42 1.74
CA LEU A 48 -11.68 4.30 0.88
C LEU A 48 -11.46 2.95 1.56
N ILE A 49 -10.36 2.78 2.29
CA ILE A 49 -10.11 1.59 3.11
C ILE A 49 -11.25 1.41 4.11
N ALA A 50 -11.59 2.46 4.85
CA ALA A 50 -12.64 2.43 5.87
C ALA A 50 -14.04 2.11 5.30
N GLN A 51 -14.39 2.66 4.13
CA GLN A 51 -15.73 2.48 3.55
C GLN A 51 -15.88 1.22 2.71
N VAL A 52 -14.82 0.78 2.04
CA VAL A 52 -14.90 -0.33 1.08
C VAL A 52 -14.34 -1.63 1.65
N LEU A 53 -13.20 -1.57 2.36
CA LEU A 53 -12.50 -2.78 2.81
C LEU A 53 -12.88 -3.18 4.22
N GLN A 54 -13.13 -2.20 5.10
CA GLN A 54 -13.45 -2.45 6.51
C GLN A 54 -14.95 -2.53 6.80
N LYS A 55 -15.80 -2.41 5.78
CA LYS A 55 -17.27 -2.51 5.90
C LYS A 55 -17.89 -3.39 4.82
N GLY A 56 -19.05 -3.97 5.13
CA GLY A 56 -19.95 -4.58 4.17
C GLY A 56 -19.44 -5.92 3.60
N TYR A 57 -19.41 -6.03 2.27
CA TYR A 57 -19.08 -7.29 1.58
C TYR A 57 -17.61 -7.67 1.72
N TYR A 58 -16.68 -6.75 1.44
CA TYR A 58 -15.25 -7.05 1.42
C TYR A 58 -14.70 -7.33 2.83
N SER A 59 -15.20 -6.65 3.87
CA SER A 59 -14.76 -6.95 5.24
C SER A 59 -15.15 -8.35 5.71
N ARG A 60 -16.25 -8.91 5.18
CA ARG A 60 -16.74 -10.25 5.54
C ARG A 60 -16.12 -11.36 4.70
N GLN A 61 -15.95 -11.11 3.39
CA GLN A 61 -15.48 -12.13 2.44
C GLN A 61 -13.97 -12.10 2.23
N PHE A 62 -13.36 -10.93 2.44
CA PHE A 62 -11.94 -10.69 2.21
C PHE A 62 -11.35 -9.87 3.37
N PRO A 63 -11.46 -10.34 4.64
CA PRO A 63 -10.93 -9.64 5.79
C PRO A 63 -9.42 -9.40 5.66
N VAL A 64 -8.96 -8.20 6.00
CA VAL A 64 -7.55 -7.85 6.04
C VAL A 64 -7.29 -7.00 7.28
N GLN A 65 -6.14 -7.19 7.91
CA GLN A 65 -5.64 -6.29 8.94
C GLN A 65 -4.75 -5.25 8.27
N ILE A 66 -5.01 -3.98 8.56
CA ILE A 66 -4.27 -2.85 7.98
C ILE A 66 -3.77 -1.99 9.15
N THR A 67 -2.47 -1.78 9.22
CA THR A 67 -1.82 -0.93 10.22
C THR A 67 -0.89 0.08 9.56
N ARG A 68 -0.63 1.20 10.23
CA ARG A 68 0.28 2.26 9.76
C ARG A 68 1.34 2.50 10.83
N PRO A 69 2.31 1.60 10.98
CA PRO A 69 3.23 1.62 12.13
C PRO A 69 4.14 2.84 12.15
N PHE A 70 4.21 3.61 11.07
CA PHE A 70 5.05 4.80 10.96
C PHE A 70 4.27 6.12 10.99
N ALA A 71 2.94 6.08 10.96
CA ALA A 71 2.12 7.29 10.97
C ALA A 71 2.40 8.13 12.23
N GLY A 72 2.66 9.43 12.03
CA GLY A 72 2.98 10.37 13.12
C GLY A 72 4.30 10.12 13.86
N LYS A 73 5.13 9.13 13.47
CA LYS A 73 6.42 8.88 14.12
C LYS A 73 7.45 9.95 13.77
N ARG A 74 8.02 10.59 14.80
CA ARG A 74 9.15 11.51 14.66
C ARG A 74 10.49 10.76 14.78
N GLY A 75 11.52 11.24 14.08
CA GLY A 75 12.88 10.69 14.19
C GLY A 75 13.07 9.30 13.57
N LEU A 76 12.17 8.86 12.69
CA LEU A 76 12.32 7.61 11.95
C LEU A 76 13.51 7.72 10.98
N SER A 77 14.41 6.74 11.01
CA SER A 77 15.54 6.65 10.08
C SER A 77 15.27 5.63 8.97
N ASP A 78 15.87 5.82 7.80
CA ASP A 78 15.76 4.88 6.68
C ASP A 78 16.15 3.45 7.10
N GLY A 79 17.23 3.31 7.89
CA GLY A 79 17.69 2.01 8.37
C GLY A 79 16.71 1.31 9.32
N ARG A 80 15.96 2.08 10.13
CA ARG A 80 14.89 1.53 10.98
C ARG A 80 13.66 1.17 10.15
N LEU A 81 13.28 2.07 9.24
CA LEU A 81 12.15 1.89 8.32
C LEU A 81 12.26 0.57 7.56
N PHE A 82 13.35 0.38 6.79
CA PHE A 82 13.50 -0.82 5.96
C PHE A 82 13.64 -2.10 6.78
N ARG A 83 14.22 -2.02 7.99
CA ARG A 83 14.32 -3.17 8.90
C ARG A 83 12.96 -3.61 9.41
N GLU A 84 12.11 -2.67 9.84
CA GLU A 84 10.75 -2.98 10.31
C GLU A 84 9.88 -3.50 9.16
N MET A 85 9.99 -2.90 7.96
CA MET A 85 9.30 -3.38 6.76
C MET A 85 9.72 -4.81 6.38
N LYS A 86 11.03 -5.10 6.38
CA LYS A 86 11.56 -6.42 6.08
C LYS A 86 11.06 -7.45 7.08
N ARG A 87 11.16 -7.12 8.38
CA ARG A 87 10.68 -8.00 9.47
C ARG A 87 9.19 -8.34 9.34
N PHE A 88 8.37 -7.38 8.90
CA PHE A 88 6.96 -7.62 8.67
C PHE A 88 6.72 -8.59 7.50
N LEU A 89 7.44 -8.41 6.38
CA LEU A 89 7.31 -9.23 5.18
C LEU A 89 7.92 -10.64 5.32
N ASP A 90 8.92 -10.83 6.19
CA ASP A 90 9.60 -12.12 6.39
C ASP A 90 8.75 -13.15 7.19
N VAL A 91 7.58 -12.77 7.69
CA VAL A 91 6.67 -13.66 8.41
C VAL A 91 5.89 -14.55 7.44
N THR A 92 5.94 -15.86 7.67
CA THR A 92 5.50 -16.87 6.70
C THR A 92 4.15 -17.53 7.00
N ASP A 93 3.59 -17.31 8.19
CA ASP A 93 2.28 -17.84 8.61
C ASP A 93 1.10 -16.91 8.23
N HIS A 94 1.37 -15.85 7.47
CA HIS A 94 0.38 -14.90 6.95
C HIS A 94 0.66 -14.56 5.49
N SER A 95 -0.37 -14.13 4.75
CA SER A 95 -0.17 -13.41 3.48
C SER A 95 0.00 -11.92 3.79
N ARG A 96 1.15 -11.35 3.42
CA ARG A 96 1.52 -9.98 3.77
C ARG A 96 2.00 -9.18 2.57
N LEU A 97 1.73 -7.88 2.59
CA LEU A 97 2.35 -6.90 1.72
C LEU A 97 2.39 -5.54 2.41
N ILE A 98 3.23 -4.65 1.90
CA ILE A 98 3.27 -3.25 2.33
C ILE A 98 2.81 -2.39 1.16
N MET A 99 1.77 -1.59 1.37
CA MET A 99 1.41 -0.54 0.41
C MET A 99 2.10 0.75 0.84
N LEU A 100 2.87 1.36 -0.06
CA LEU A 100 3.61 2.58 0.22
C LEU A 100 3.45 3.59 -0.90
N SER A 101 3.55 4.88 -0.59
CA SER A 101 3.64 5.93 -1.61
C SER A 101 5.02 6.58 -1.61
N ASP A 102 5.48 6.92 -2.81
CA ASP A 102 6.45 7.97 -3.02
C ASP A 102 5.80 9.18 -3.72
N GLN A 103 6.59 10.19 -4.09
CA GLN A 103 6.05 11.40 -4.72
C GLN A 103 5.43 11.19 -6.12
N PHE A 104 5.50 9.97 -6.67
CA PHE A 104 5.01 9.66 -8.01
C PHE A 104 3.96 8.55 -8.03
N HIS A 105 4.01 7.59 -7.09
CA HIS A 105 3.22 6.38 -7.22
C HIS A 105 2.97 5.64 -5.90
N TRP A 106 1.79 5.02 -5.82
CA TRP A 106 1.45 3.99 -4.82
C TRP A 106 1.91 2.61 -5.26
N SER A 107 2.88 2.06 -4.54
CA SER A 107 3.47 0.75 -4.82
C SER A 107 3.05 -0.30 -3.79
N LEU A 108 3.00 -1.56 -4.23
CA LEU A 108 2.83 -2.75 -3.39
C LEU A 108 4.15 -3.49 -3.27
N LEU A 109 4.74 -3.47 -2.10
CA LEU A 109 5.98 -4.15 -1.77
C LEU A 109 5.67 -5.52 -1.17
N VAL A 110 6.24 -6.57 -1.76
CA VAL A 110 5.99 -7.97 -1.36
C VAL A 110 7.22 -8.64 -0.77
N LYS A 111 8.42 -8.11 -1.02
CA LYS A 111 9.69 -8.63 -0.46
C LYS A 111 10.74 -7.53 -0.39
N ILE A 112 11.61 -7.62 0.63
CA ILE A 112 12.83 -6.81 0.76
C ILE A 112 14.02 -7.75 0.90
N ASP A 113 14.86 -7.76 -0.12
CA ASP A 113 16.18 -8.38 -0.08
C ASP A 113 17.23 -7.39 0.46
N GLU A 114 18.49 -7.80 0.60
CA GLU A 114 19.54 -6.95 1.21
C GLU A 114 19.68 -5.58 0.54
N GLU A 115 19.60 -5.55 -0.78
CA GLU A 115 19.77 -4.34 -1.58
C GLU A 115 18.55 -3.95 -2.41
N THR A 116 17.51 -4.78 -2.44
CA THR A 116 16.44 -4.67 -3.45
C THR A 116 15.05 -4.75 -2.81
N LEU A 117 14.16 -3.87 -3.28
CA LEU A 117 12.73 -3.91 -3.01
C LEU A 117 12.03 -4.60 -4.19
N CYS A 118 11.17 -5.57 -3.89
CA CYS A 118 10.41 -6.32 -4.89
C CYS A 118 8.93 -5.96 -4.82
N PHE A 119 8.36 -5.59 -5.98
CA PHE A 119 7.04 -4.98 -6.09
C PHE A 119 6.05 -5.86 -6.85
N PHE A 120 4.77 -5.68 -6.53
CA PHE A 120 3.61 -6.21 -7.25
C PHE A 120 2.78 -5.06 -7.82
N ASP A 121 3.40 -4.26 -8.68
CA ASP A 121 2.81 -3.05 -9.24
C ASP A 121 2.19 -3.24 -10.63
N SER A 122 1.17 -2.44 -10.93
CA SER A 122 0.54 -2.38 -12.25
C SER A 122 1.45 -1.89 -13.37
N ASN A 123 2.59 -1.30 -13.03
CA ASN A 123 3.42 -0.49 -13.92
C ASN A 123 4.51 -1.34 -14.59
N GLY A 124 4.47 -2.66 -14.40
CA GLY A 124 5.51 -3.60 -14.85
C GLY A 124 6.82 -3.52 -14.05
N ARG A 125 6.91 -2.64 -13.05
CA ARG A 125 8.07 -2.56 -12.16
C ARG A 125 8.03 -3.74 -11.19
N THR A 126 9.04 -4.59 -11.30
CA THR A 126 9.19 -5.77 -10.43
C THR A 126 10.19 -5.55 -9.32
N THR A 127 11.27 -4.78 -9.53
CA THR A 127 12.31 -4.55 -8.52
C THR A 127 12.92 -3.15 -8.62
N MET A 128 13.46 -2.65 -7.50
CA MET A 128 14.32 -1.46 -7.46
C MET A 128 15.37 -1.53 -6.34
N PRO A 129 16.54 -0.90 -6.50
CA PRO A 129 17.51 -0.78 -5.43
C PRO A 129 16.95 0.00 -4.24
N ARG A 130 17.14 -0.49 -3.02
CA ARG A 130 16.75 0.15 -1.75
C ARG A 130 17.29 1.56 -1.61
N LYS A 131 18.53 1.79 -2.05
CA LYS A 131 19.17 3.12 -2.06
C LYS A 131 18.45 4.18 -2.91
N THR A 132 17.47 3.78 -3.73
CA THR A 132 16.63 4.72 -4.49
C THR A 132 15.63 5.45 -3.61
N PHE A 133 15.35 4.93 -2.42
CA PHE A 133 14.31 5.39 -1.51
C PHE A 133 14.92 5.97 -0.23
N SER A 134 14.36 7.08 0.24
CA SER A 134 14.73 7.71 1.52
C SER A 134 13.55 8.48 2.11
N LEU A 135 13.51 8.61 3.43
CA LEU A 135 12.59 9.52 4.11
C LEU A 135 12.97 10.99 3.91
N ARG A 136 14.22 11.27 3.52
CA ARG A 136 14.74 12.63 3.36
C ARG A 136 14.48 13.16 1.96
N THR A 137 13.83 14.33 1.88
CA THR A 137 13.64 15.06 0.63
C THR A 137 14.98 15.38 -0.03
N GLY A 138 15.08 15.13 -1.34
CA GLY A 138 16.23 15.50 -2.16
C GLY A 138 17.48 14.62 -2.01
N VAL A 139 17.49 13.63 -1.11
CA VAL A 139 18.65 12.74 -0.91
C VAL A 139 18.70 11.60 -1.93
N THR A 140 17.53 11.10 -2.32
CA THR A 140 17.38 10.02 -3.30
C THR A 140 16.36 10.38 -4.37
N ARG A 141 16.22 9.52 -5.38
CA ARG A 141 15.25 9.76 -6.48
C ARG A 141 13.80 9.64 -6.01
N ARG A 142 13.52 8.86 -4.96
CA ARG A 142 12.17 8.60 -4.43
C ARG A 142 12.14 8.88 -2.94
N GLN A 143 11.32 9.85 -2.54
CA GLN A 143 11.03 10.15 -1.16
C GLN A 143 9.89 9.25 -0.67
N LEU A 144 10.09 8.61 0.47
CA LEU A 144 9.04 7.87 1.18
C LEU A 144 8.40 8.79 2.23
N PHE A 145 7.09 8.63 2.40
CA PHE A 145 6.33 9.34 3.43
C PHE A 145 5.91 8.35 4.52
N PRO A 146 6.32 8.54 5.79
CA PRO A 146 5.95 7.63 6.89
C PRO A 146 4.44 7.39 6.99
N ASP A 147 3.67 8.44 6.77
CA ASP A 147 2.23 8.39 6.83
C ASP A 147 1.66 7.57 5.66
N ALA A 148 2.27 7.61 4.47
CA ALA A 148 1.82 6.84 3.32
C ALA A 148 2.32 5.38 3.30
N ILE A 149 2.63 4.76 4.45
CA ILE A 149 3.10 3.36 4.56
C ILE A 149 2.13 2.51 5.38
N TYR A 150 1.56 1.51 4.73
CA TYR A 150 0.52 0.62 5.24
C TYR A 150 1.03 -0.81 5.26
N PHE A 151 0.98 -1.44 6.43
CA PHE A 151 1.26 -2.85 6.62
C PHE A 151 -0.06 -3.60 6.52
N ILE A 152 -0.12 -4.57 5.61
CA ILE A 152 -1.38 -5.23 5.25
C ILE A 152 -1.18 -6.72 5.32
N GLU A 153 -2.01 -7.39 6.11
CA GLU A 153 -1.91 -8.82 6.33
C GLU A 153 -3.27 -9.51 6.36
N ARG A 154 -3.22 -10.80 6.11
CA ARG A 154 -4.34 -11.72 6.17
C ARG A 154 -3.85 -13.06 6.71
N GLU A 155 -4.54 -13.57 7.72
CA GLU A 155 -4.40 -14.95 8.19
C GLU A 155 -4.87 -15.93 7.10
N PHE A 156 -4.26 -17.12 7.04
CA PHE A 156 -4.55 -18.11 6.00
C PHE A 156 -5.99 -18.63 6.05
#